data_AF-A0A382AWT1-F1
#
_entry.id   AF-A0A382AWT1-F1
#
_cell.length_a   1.000
_cell.length_b   1.000
_cell.length_c   1.000
_cell.angle_alpha   90.00
_cell.angle_beta   90.00
_cell.angle_gamma   90.00
#
_symmetry.space_group_name_H-M   'P 1'
#
loop_
_entity.id
_entity.type
_entity.pdbx_description
1 polymer ?
#
loop_
_entity_poly.entity_id
_entity_poly.type
_entity_poly.pdbx_seq_one_letter_code
_entity_poly.pdbx_strand_id
1 'polypeptide(L)'
;MIKNKKIFAITSVLALSIGLLAAQGSELYGGGVAGSGMRNGTAGASQLLIPQGAKYLTGGGAVAYATGVGAAYWNPAGVARAGASLETTFSNRSYIADMSVVHAGAGLKLGANAFAVTIRSI
;
A
#
# COMPACT_ATOMS: atom_id res chain seq x y z
N MET A 1 -3.99 -22.55 60.48
CA MET A 1 -2.99 -22.47 59.38
C MET A 1 -3.54 -22.73 57.96
N ILE A 2 -4.74 -23.30 57.79
CA ILE A 2 -5.32 -23.64 56.46
C ILE A 2 -5.93 -22.43 55.72
N LYS A 3 -6.52 -21.47 56.44
CA LYS A 3 -7.15 -20.27 55.84
C LYS A 3 -6.16 -19.39 55.08
N ASN A 4 -4.95 -19.17 55.63
CA ASN A 4 -3.94 -18.29 55.01
C ASN A 4 -3.37 -18.87 53.70
N LYS A 5 -3.25 -20.21 53.60
CA LYS A 5 -2.81 -20.87 52.35
C LYS A 5 -3.83 -20.71 51.22
N LYS A 6 -5.13 -20.81 51.53
CA LYS A 6 -6.20 -20.63 50.54
C LYS A 6 -6.28 -19.19 50.04
N ILE A 7 -6.11 -18.21 50.94
CA ILE A 7 -6.08 -16.78 50.58
C ILE A 7 -4.93 -16.51 49.61
N PHE A 8 -3.72 -16.97 49.92
CA PHE A 8 -2.54 -16.78 49.07
C PHE A 8 -2.67 -17.43 47.69
N ALA A 9 -3.30 -18.62 47.64
CA ALA A 9 -3.56 -19.30 46.37
C ALA A 9 -4.56 -18.52 45.51
N ILE A 10 -5.64 -17.99 46.11
CA ILE A 10 -6.66 -17.22 45.40
C ILE A 10 -6.08 -15.89 44.88
N THR A 11 -5.33 -15.15 45.69
CA THR A 11 -4.70 -13.91 45.22
C THR A 11 -3.67 -14.15 44.13
N SER A 12 -2.89 -15.23 44.20
CA SER A 12 -1.93 -15.59 43.15
C SER A 12 -2.62 -15.93 41.83
N VAL A 13 -3.68 -16.76 41.86
CA VAL A 13 -4.45 -17.13 40.66
C VAL A 13 -5.12 -15.90 40.06
N LEU A 14 -5.70 -15.03 40.88
CA LEU A 14 -6.33 -13.80 40.42
C LEU A 14 -5.30 -12.87 39.76
N ALA A 15 -4.13 -12.66 40.40
CA ALA A 15 -3.07 -11.83 39.83
C ALA A 15 -2.54 -12.39 38.49
N LEU A 16 -2.37 -13.71 38.40
CA LEU A 16 -1.94 -14.38 37.16
C LEU A 16 -2.98 -14.20 36.04
N SER A 17 -4.27 -14.38 36.36
CA SER A 17 -5.37 -14.25 35.39
C SER A 17 -5.51 -12.83 34.85
N ILE A 18 -5.35 -11.81 35.69
CA ILE A 18 -5.41 -10.40 35.28
C ILE A 18 -4.17 -10.03 34.45
N GLY A 19 -2.99 -10.52 34.83
CA GLY A 19 -1.76 -10.32 34.06
C GLY A 19 -1.85 -10.93 32.66
N LEU A 20 -2.41 -12.13 32.54
CA LEU A 20 -2.65 -12.80 31.24
C LEU A 20 -3.68 -12.05 30.38
N LEU A 21 -4.76 -11.54 30.99
CA LEU A 21 -5.79 -10.80 30.26
C LEU A 21 -5.29 -9.43 29.79
N ALA A 22 -4.48 -8.74 30.59
CA ALA A 22 -3.81 -7.50 30.21
C ALA A 22 -2.76 -7.72 29.10
N ALA A 23 -2.02 -8.83 29.14
CA ALA A 23 -1.10 -9.22 28.08
C ALA A 23 -1.84 -9.48 26.74
N GLN A 24 -2.94 -10.23 26.78
CA GLN A 24 -3.77 -10.47 25.58
C GLN A 24 -4.39 -9.18 25.02
N GLY A 25 -4.80 -8.25 25.88
CA GLY A 25 -5.33 -6.94 25.47
C GLY A 25 -4.29 -6.09 24.73
N SER A 26 -3.01 -6.21 25.11
CA SER A 26 -1.92 -5.50 24.42
C SER A 26 -1.66 -6.05 23.01
N GLU A 27 -1.83 -7.35 22.76
CA GLU A 27 -1.59 -7.91 21.42
C GLU A 27 -2.73 -7.66 20.43
N LEU A 28 -3.98 -7.56 20.89
CA LEU A 28 -5.16 -7.39 20.02
C LEU A 28 -5.39 -5.94 19.54
N TYR A 29 -5.04 -4.93 20.35
CA TYR A 29 -5.31 -3.52 20.02
C TYR A 29 -4.09 -2.59 20.15
N GLY A 30 -3.00 -3.04 20.78
CA GLY A 30 -1.85 -2.20 21.09
C GLY A 30 -0.59 -2.75 20.46
N GLY A 31 -0.44 -2.56 19.14
CA GLY A 31 0.72 -2.95 18.34
C GLY A 31 1.96 -3.20 19.17
N GLY A 32 2.15 -4.47 19.54
CA GLY A 32 3.29 -4.88 20.33
C GLY A 32 4.56 -4.37 19.65
N VAL A 33 5.52 -3.93 20.47
CA VAL A 33 6.83 -3.42 20.04
C VAL A 33 7.60 -4.45 19.16
N ALA A 34 7.06 -5.66 19.01
CA ALA A 34 7.44 -6.68 18.04
C ALA A 34 6.61 -6.63 16.72
N GLY A 35 6.69 -5.51 16.01
CA GLY A 35 7.17 -5.55 14.62
C GLY A 35 6.31 -6.16 13.51
N SER A 36 4.97 -6.15 13.58
CA SER A 36 4.16 -6.37 12.37
C SER A 36 4.07 -5.11 11.50
N GLY A 37 3.91 -3.92 12.12
CA GLY A 37 3.82 -2.64 11.41
C GLY A 37 5.16 -1.97 11.06
N MET A 38 6.26 -2.36 11.72
CA MET A 38 7.60 -1.75 11.51
C MET A 38 8.42 -2.41 10.39
N ARG A 39 7.89 -3.47 9.75
CA ARG A 39 8.55 -4.17 8.64
C ARG A 39 8.15 -3.61 7.27
N ASN A 40 7.72 -2.36 7.21
CA ASN A 40 7.52 -1.72 5.92
C ASN A 40 8.89 -1.33 5.37
N GLY A 41 9.32 -1.97 4.28
CA GLY A 41 10.61 -1.71 3.67
C GLY A 41 10.82 -0.22 3.41
N THR A 42 12.02 0.29 3.65
CA THR A 42 12.35 1.69 3.34
C THR A 42 12.44 1.87 1.82
N ALA A 43 11.42 2.49 1.23
CA ALA A 43 11.44 2.84 -0.19
C ALA A 43 12.20 4.16 -0.39
N GLY A 44 13.18 4.20 -1.30
CA GLY A 44 13.91 5.43 -1.64
C GLY A 44 13.07 6.49 -2.37
N ALA A 45 11.87 6.13 -2.85
CA ALA A 45 10.96 7.02 -3.56
C ALA A 45 9.49 6.69 -3.23
N SER A 46 9.07 6.98 -2.01
CA SER A 46 7.69 6.76 -1.54
C SER A 46 6.63 7.50 -2.37
N GLN A 47 7.01 8.58 -3.05
CA GLN A 47 6.17 9.30 -4.00
C GLN A 47 5.67 8.44 -5.18
N LEU A 48 6.37 7.37 -5.54
CA LEU A 48 5.95 6.47 -6.60
C LEU A 48 4.73 5.63 -6.21
N LEU A 49 4.31 5.62 -4.94
CA LEU A 49 3.08 4.92 -4.53
C LEU A 49 1.81 5.71 -4.91
N ILE A 50 1.92 7.02 -5.17
CA ILE A 50 0.77 7.82 -5.57
C ILE A 50 0.44 7.48 -7.03
N PRO A 51 -0.77 7.03 -7.40
CA PRO A 51 -1.11 6.67 -8.78
C PRO A 51 -0.90 7.80 -9.78
N GLN A 52 -0.55 7.49 -11.04
CA GLN A 52 -0.22 8.49 -12.07
C GLN A 52 -1.42 9.11 -12.78
N GLY A 53 -2.54 8.40 -12.88
CA GLY A 53 -3.75 8.86 -13.57
C GLY A 53 -5.03 8.36 -12.90
N ALA A 54 -6.19 8.73 -13.44
CA ALA A 54 -7.49 8.37 -12.87
C ALA A 54 -7.96 6.95 -13.24
N LYS A 55 -7.61 6.47 -14.43
CA LYS A 55 -8.10 5.20 -15.02
C LYS A 55 -7.86 3.96 -14.15
N TYR A 56 -6.81 3.97 -13.35
CA TYR A 56 -6.35 2.84 -12.55
C TYR A 56 -6.24 3.19 -11.06
N LEU A 57 -7.08 4.12 -10.59
CA LEU A 57 -7.09 4.56 -9.19
C LEU A 57 -7.52 3.45 -8.22
N THR A 58 -8.13 2.38 -8.72
CA THR A 58 -8.52 1.18 -7.95
C THR A 58 -7.33 0.40 -7.38
N GLY A 59 -6.09 0.80 -7.68
CA GLY A 59 -4.88 0.24 -7.06
C GLY A 59 -4.44 -1.07 -7.68
N GLY A 60 -3.90 -1.97 -6.85
CA GLY A 60 -3.13 -3.16 -7.27
C GLY A 60 -3.83 -4.10 -8.28
N GLY A 61 -5.16 -4.10 -8.35
CA GLY A 61 -5.90 -4.85 -9.37
C GLY A 61 -5.63 -4.39 -10.81
N ALA A 62 -5.20 -3.14 -11.00
CA ALA A 62 -4.87 -2.57 -12.31
C ALA A 62 -3.74 -3.33 -13.02
N VAL A 63 -2.84 -3.98 -12.29
CA VAL A 63 -1.72 -4.75 -12.87
C VAL A 63 -2.23 -5.84 -13.85
N ALA A 64 -3.40 -6.41 -13.59
CA ALA A 64 -3.97 -7.50 -14.40
C ALA A 64 -4.59 -7.02 -15.72
N TYR A 65 -5.11 -5.79 -15.77
CA TYR A 65 -5.93 -5.31 -16.89
C TYR A 65 -5.50 -3.96 -17.47
N ALA A 66 -4.43 -3.35 -16.96
CA ALA A 66 -3.95 -2.08 -17.49
C ALA A 66 -3.52 -2.19 -18.95
N THR A 67 -3.96 -1.23 -19.76
CA THR A 67 -3.67 -1.13 -21.20
C THR A 67 -3.39 0.31 -21.60
N GLY A 68 -2.65 0.47 -22.69
CA GLY A 68 -2.34 1.80 -23.23
C GLY A 68 -1.23 2.52 -22.47
N VAL A 69 -1.13 3.84 -22.66
CA VAL A 69 -0.07 4.66 -22.02
C VAL A 69 -0.12 4.61 -20.49
N GLY A 70 -1.33 4.50 -19.91
CA GLY A 70 -1.51 4.37 -18.46
C GLY A 70 -1.01 3.03 -17.87
N ALA A 71 -0.74 2.04 -18.72
CA ALA A 71 -0.15 0.76 -18.29
C ALA A 71 1.34 0.87 -17.98
N ALA A 72 2.04 1.90 -18.50
CA ALA A 72 3.49 2.07 -18.29
C ALA A 72 3.89 2.10 -16.79
N TYR A 73 3.01 2.59 -15.92
CA TYR A 73 3.25 2.63 -14.47
C TYR A 73 2.80 1.35 -13.74
N TRP A 74 1.74 0.68 -14.20
CA TRP A 74 1.17 -0.49 -13.52
C TRP A 74 1.73 -1.82 -14.02
N ASN A 75 1.72 -2.02 -15.33
CA ASN A 75 2.20 -3.21 -16.03
C ASN A 75 2.63 -2.80 -17.45
N PRO A 76 3.92 -2.56 -17.71
CA PRO A 76 4.40 -2.10 -19.02
C PRO A 76 4.02 -3.02 -20.20
N ALA A 77 3.79 -4.32 -19.96
CA ALA A 77 3.32 -5.23 -21.02
C ALA A 77 1.93 -4.84 -21.56
N GLY A 78 1.12 -4.13 -20.76
CA GLY A 78 -0.16 -3.59 -21.17
C GLY A 78 -0.09 -2.50 -22.24
N VAL A 79 1.07 -1.87 -22.44
CA VAL A 79 1.26 -0.86 -23.50
C VAL A 79 1.11 -1.50 -24.89
N ALA A 80 1.57 -2.74 -25.09
CA ALA A 80 1.37 -3.48 -26.34
C ALA A 80 -0.12 -3.80 -26.61
N ARG A 81 -0.94 -3.77 -25.56
CA ARG A 81 -2.40 -3.96 -25.61
C ARG A 81 -3.16 -2.64 -25.80
N ALA A 82 -2.47 -1.54 -26.10
CA ALA A 82 -3.10 -0.27 -26.49
C ALA A 82 -4.10 -0.47 -27.64
N GLY A 83 -5.22 0.25 -27.57
CA GLY A 83 -6.26 0.22 -28.58
C GLY A 83 -5.91 1.06 -29.80
N ALA A 84 -5.14 2.14 -29.59
CA ALA A 84 -4.64 3.00 -30.65
C ALA A 84 -3.12 2.86 -30.84
N SER A 85 -2.64 3.20 -32.04
CA SER A 85 -1.21 3.23 -32.38
C SER A 85 -0.44 4.34 -31.66
N LEU A 86 -1.12 5.43 -31.30
CA LEU A 86 -0.58 6.52 -30.50
C LEU A 86 -1.60 6.86 -29.42
N GLU A 87 -1.18 6.79 -28.15
CA GLU A 87 -1.96 7.23 -27.01
C GLU A 87 -1.16 8.24 -26.21
N THR A 88 -1.81 9.30 -25.74
CA THR A 88 -1.18 10.30 -24.86
C THR A 88 -2.06 10.51 -23.65
N THR A 89 -1.46 10.91 -22.54
CA THR A 89 -2.16 11.21 -21.30
C THR A 89 -1.56 12.43 -20.64
N PHE A 90 -2.43 13.23 -20.04
CA PHE A 90 -2.07 14.32 -19.15
C PHE A 90 -3.03 14.33 -17.97
N SER A 91 -2.51 14.52 -16.77
CA SER A 91 -3.33 14.65 -15.58
C SER A 91 -2.64 15.49 -14.52
N ASN A 92 -3.44 16.29 -13.82
CA ASN A 92 -3.06 16.95 -12.59
C ASN A 92 -3.94 16.38 -11.46
N ARG A 93 -3.33 16.09 -10.31
CA ARG A 93 -4.03 15.62 -9.12
C ARG A 93 -3.59 16.44 -7.90
N SER A 94 -4.56 17.04 -7.21
CA SER A 94 -4.36 17.53 -5.84
C SER A 94 -4.18 16.35 -4.89
N TYR A 95 -3.18 16.45 -4.02
CA TYR A 95 -2.88 15.48 -2.97
C TYR A 95 -2.90 16.17 -1.60
N ILE A 96 -2.62 15.43 -0.53
CA ILE A 96 -2.62 15.99 0.83
C ILE A 96 -1.52 17.06 1.00
N ALA A 97 -1.73 17.97 1.97
CA ALA A 97 -0.78 19.04 2.30
C ALA A 97 -0.44 19.97 1.12
N ASP A 98 -1.45 20.38 0.35
CA ASP A 98 -1.33 21.30 -0.80
C ASP A 98 -0.38 20.83 -1.92
N MET A 99 -0.04 19.54 -1.93
CA MET A 99 0.80 18.94 -2.96
C MET A 99 0.00 18.74 -4.26
N SER A 100 0.66 18.88 -5.40
CA SER A 100 0.06 18.64 -6.71
C SER A 100 0.94 17.70 -7.53
N VAL A 101 0.38 16.55 -7.91
CA VAL A 101 1.06 15.59 -8.79
C VAL A 101 0.65 15.86 -10.24
N VAL A 102 1.61 16.28 -11.06
CA VAL A 102 1.47 16.44 -12.51
C VAL A 102 2.05 15.22 -13.21
N HIS A 103 1.30 14.65 -14.14
CA HIS A 103 1.73 13.50 -14.93
C HIS A 103 1.41 13.72 -16.41
N ALA A 104 2.37 13.37 -17.26
CA ALA A 104 2.21 13.37 -18.69
C ALA A 104 2.87 12.12 -19.29
N GLY A 105 2.34 11.61 -20.39
CA GLY A 105 2.93 10.46 -21.05
C GLY A 105 2.46 10.27 -22.47
N ALA A 106 3.27 9.55 -23.24
CA ALA A 106 2.97 9.13 -24.59
C ALA A 106 3.35 7.66 -24.77
N GLY A 107 2.50 6.92 -25.48
CA GLY A 107 2.69 5.53 -25.85
C GLY A 107 2.52 5.35 -27.35
N LEU A 108 3.44 4.63 -27.96
CA LEU A 108 3.46 4.26 -29.37
C LEU A 108 3.37 2.75 -29.50
N LYS A 109 2.45 2.27 -30.33
CA LYS A 109 2.29 0.86 -30.67
C LYS A 109 2.56 0.66 -32.17
N LEU A 110 3.49 -0.24 -32.45
CA LEU A 110 3.99 -0.59 -33.78
C LEU A 110 3.80 -2.10 -33.98
N GLY A 111 2.61 -2.48 -34.43
CA GLY A 111 2.22 -3.89 -34.56
C GLY A 111 2.19 -4.58 -33.19
N ALA A 112 3.08 -5.56 -32.99
CA ALA A 112 3.24 -6.28 -31.73
C ALA A 112 4.17 -5.57 -30.73
N ASN A 113 4.96 -4.60 -31.19
CA ASN A 113 5.89 -3.85 -30.35
C ASN A 113 5.21 -2.59 -29.80
N ALA A 114 5.62 -2.16 -28.61
CA ALA A 114 5.17 -0.88 -28.09
C ALA A 114 6.22 -0.23 -27.19
N PHE A 115 6.20 1.09 -27.19
CA PHE A 115 7.06 1.97 -26.41
C PHE A 115 6.19 2.95 -25.65
N ALA A 116 6.52 3.24 -24.40
CA ALA A 116 5.87 4.31 -23.66
C ALA A 116 6.88 5.08 -22.82
N VAL A 117 6.68 6.38 -22.74
CA VAL A 117 7.40 7.29 -21.86
C VAL A 117 6.38 8.03 -21.02
N THR A 118 6.67 8.12 -19.73
CA THR A 118 5.87 8.89 -18.78
C THR A 118 6.77 9.72 -17.91
N ILE A 119 6.34 10.95 -17.64
CA ILE A 119 7.01 11.90 -16.76
C ILE A 119 6.03 12.26 -15.64
N ARG A 120 6.59 12.40 -14.44
CA ARG A 120 5.88 12.86 -13.25
C ARG A 120 6.64 14.01 -12.61
N SER A 121 5.89 14.98 -12.12
CA SER A 121 6.35 15.98 -11.17
C SER A 121 5.42 16.02 -9.96
N ILE A 122 5.97 16.31 -8.79
CA ILE A 122 5.24 16.52 -7.52
C ILE A 122 5.68 17.87 -6.94
#